data_AF-A0A526XS83-F1
#
_entry.id   AF-A0A526XS83-F1
#
_cell.length_a   1.000
_cell.length_b   1.000
_cell.length_c   1.000
_cell.angle_alpha   90.00
_cell.angle_beta   90.00
_cell.angle_gamma   90.00
#
_symmetry.space_group_name_H-M   'P 1'
#
loop_
_entity.id
_entity.type
_entity.pdbx_description
1 polymer ?
#
loop_
_entity_poly.entity_id
_entity_poly.type
_entity_poly.pdbx_seq_one_letter_code
_entity_poly.pdbx_strand_id
1 'polypeptide(L)'
;RYYGLAGPQVAGMIEAITGVAAAVGPQRVRPGPRDAVMRVARVCYDHLAGEQAVAMLDRLVARQVLLRDDKEIRLGPSAASHFAAIGIDVENKARRPMC
;
A
#
# COMPACT_ATOMS: atom_id res chain seq x y z
N ARG A 1 -7.34 -11.83 -16.03
CA ARG A 1 -8.78 -11.60 -16.34
C ARG A 1 -9.09 -10.16 -15.96
N TYR A 2 -9.60 -9.37 -16.91
CA TYR A 2 -10.07 -8.02 -16.62
C TYR A 2 -11.54 -8.12 -16.22
N TYR A 3 -11.89 -7.54 -15.07
CA TYR A 3 -13.26 -7.42 -14.60
C TYR A 3 -13.70 -5.98 -14.82
N GLY A 4 -14.89 -5.80 -15.38
CA GLY A 4 -15.52 -4.50 -15.59
C GLY A 4 -16.94 -4.52 -15.08
N LEU A 5 -17.49 -3.34 -14.82
CA LEU A 5 -18.92 -3.20 -14.53
C LEU A 5 -19.73 -3.55 -15.78
N ALA A 6 -20.93 -4.10 -15.58
CA ALA A 6 -21.78 -4.58 -16.68
C ALA A 6 -22.25 -3.47 -17.64
N GLY A 7 -22.13 -2.20 -17.24
CA GLY A 7 -22.42 -1.05 -18.08
C GLY A 7 -22.48 0.27 -17.29
N PRO A 8 -22.62 1.41 -17.99
CA PRO A 8 -22.68 2.73 -17.37
C PRO A 8 -23.88 2.89 -16.43
N GLN A 9 -25.01 2.21 -16.71
CA GLN A 9 -26.18 2.23 -15.82
C GLN A 9 -25.87 1.59 -14.47
N VAL A 10 -25.09 0.50 -14.46
CA VAL A 10 -24.65 -0.17 -13.23
C VAL A 10 -23.65 0.69 -12.47
N ALA A 11 -22.74 1.37 -13.17
CA ALA A 11 -21.82 2.32 -12.54
C ALA A 11 -22.58 3.46 -11.83
N GLY A 12 -23.53 4.10 -12.52
CA GLY A 12 -24.35 5.17 -11.94
C GLY A 12 -25.20 4.71 -10.75
N MET A 13 -25.75 3.49 -10.81
CA MET A 13 -26.48 2.90 -9.68
C MET A 13 -25.57 2.69 -8.46
N ILE A 14 -24.37 2.14 -8.65
CA ILE A 14 -23.40 1.93 -7.58
C ILE A 14 -22.97 3.27 -6.97
N GLU A 15 -22.72 4.28 -7.80
CA GLU A 15 -22.36 5.63 -7.35
C GLU A 15 -23.46 6.27 -6.49
N ALA A 16 -24.72 6.20 -6.96
CA ALA A 16 -25.87 6.70 -6.20
C ALA A 16 -26.04 5.99 -4.85
N ILE A 17 -25.97 4.66 -4.84
CA ILE A 17 -26.05 3.86 -3.59
C ILE A 17 -24.90 4.20 -2.65
N THR A 18 -23.69 4.41 -3.17
CA THR A 18 -22.52 4.80 -2.37
C THR A 18 -22.71 6.17 -1.73
N GLY A 19 -23.26 7.13 -2.48
CA GLY A 19 -23.61 8.45 -1.96
C GLY A 19 -24.64 8.39 -0.82
N VAL A 20 -25.70 7.59 -0.98
CA VAL A 20 -26.69 7.37 0.08
C VAL A 20 -26.06 6.68 1.28
N ALA A 21 -25.29 5.61 1.07
CA ALA A 21 -24.63 4.88 2.15
C ALA A 21 -23.65 5.75 2.95
N ALA A 22 -22.94 6.68 2.29
CA ALA A 22 -22.09 7.65 2.97
C ALA A 22 -22.90 8.66 3.82
N ALA A 23 -24.11 9.03 3.38
CA ALA A 23 -24.95 10.01 4.06
C ALA A 23 -25.74 9.43 5.25
N VAL A 24 -26.21 8.18 5.17
CA VAL A 24 -27.11 7.57 6.17
C VAL A 24 -26.61 6.25 6.77
N GLY A 25 -25.57 5.65 6.21
CA GLY A 25 -25.03 4.37 6.69
C GLY A 25 -24.08 4.51 7.88
N PRO A 26 -23.77 3.41 8.59
CA PRO A 26 -22.77 3.42 9.63
C PRO A 26 -21.42 3.89 9.08
N GLN A 27 -20.98 5.07 9.52
CA GLN A 27 -19.75 5.76 9.11
C GLN A 27 -18.46 4.95 9.32
N ARG A 28 -18.52 3.84 10.04
CA ARG A 28 -17.33 3.09 10.50
C ARG A 28 -17.32 1.68 9.95
N VAL A 29 -17.19 1.53 8.64
CA VAL A 29 -16.44 0.38 8.13
C VAL A 29 -14.98 0.79 8.19
N ARG A 30 -14.25 0.29 9.19
CA ARG A 30 -12.80 0.51 9.27
C ARG A 30 -12.14 -0.45 8.29
N PRO A 31 -11.55 0.01 7.17
CA PRO A 31 -10.94 -0.89 6.21
C PRO A 31 -9.78 -1.64 6.86
N GLY A 32 -9.59 -2.90 6.47
CA GLY A 32 -8.51 -3.75 6.98
C GLY A 32 -8.96 -4.79 8.01
N PRO A 33 -7.99 -5.53 8.60
CA PRO A 33 -8.28 -6.64 9.49
C PRO A 33 -9.08 -6.22 10.72
N ARG A 34 -9.98 -7.11 11.19
CA ARG A 34 -10.73 -6.93 12.44
C ARG A 34 -9.81 -6.93 13.66
N ASP A 35 -8.78 -7.77 13.66
CA ASP A 35 -7.77 -7.84 14.70
C ASP A 35 -6.92 -6.55 14.76
N ALA A 36 -6.76 -6.00 15.96
CA ALA A 36 -5.95 -4.81 16.20
C ALA A 36 -4.46 -5.05 15.95
N VAL A 37 -3.92 -6.21 16.28
CA VAL A 37 -2.50 -6.53 16.10
C VAL A 37 -2.16 -6.56 14.60
N MET A 38 -3.06 -7.12 13.78
CA MET A 38 -2.89 -7.15 12.32
C MET A 38 -2.97 -5.76 11.66
N ARG A 39 -3.52 -4.75 12.35
CA ARG A 39 -3.47 -3.35 11.90
C ARG A 39 -2.12 -2.71 12.21
N VAL A 40 -1.47 -3.09 13.30
CA VAL A 40 -0.15 -2.59 13.68
C VAL A 40 0.91 -3.06 12.69
N ALA A 41 1.04 -4.38 12.49
CA ALA A 41 2.03 -4.96 11.59
C ALA A 41 1.58 -6.33 11.10
N ARG A 42 1.76 -6.59 9.80
CA ARG A 42 1.53 -7.90 9.18
C ARG A 42 2.30 -8.03 7.86
N VAL A 43 2.31 -9.24 7.33
CA VAL A 43 2.63 -9.51 5.93
C VAL A 43 1.31 -9.80 5.20
N CYS A 44 1.02 -9.06 4.13
CA CYS A 44 -0.24 -9.25 3.39
C CYS A 44 -0.14 -10.38 2.35
N TYR A 45 1.04 -10.52 1.75
CA TYR A 45 1.42 -11.61 0.84
C TYR A 45 2.94 -11.73 0.90
N ASP A 46 3.59 -10.85 0.15
CA ASP A 46 5.02 -10.74 -0.07
C ASP A 46 5.51 -9.31 0.26
N HIS A 47 4.67 -8.53 0.96
CA HIS A 47 4.94 -7.16 1.36
C HIS A 47 4.45 -6.89 2.80
N LEU A 48 5.17 -5.98 3.45
CA LEU A 48 4.81 -5.48 4.77
C LEU A 48 3.57 -4.58 4.67
N ALA A 49 2.66 -4.74 5.62
CA ALA A 49 1.45 -3.95 5.72
C ALA A 49 1.11 -3.63 7.18
N GLY A 50 0.24 -2.65 7.37
CA GLY A 50 -0.10 -2.12 8.69
C GLY A 50 0.58 -0.78 8.99
N GLU A 51 0.23 -0.19 10.12
CA GLU A 51 0.67 1.14 10.55
C GLU A 51 2.21 1.25 10.59
N GLN A 52 2.90 0.21 11.07
CA GLN A 52 4.36 0.20 11.12
C GLN A 52 5.00 0.15 9.73
N ALA A 53 4.40 -0.56 8.77
CA ALA A 53 4.90 -0.60 7.41
C ALA A 53 4.76 0.76 6.70
N VAL A 54 3.63 1.45 6.92
CA VAL A 54 3.41 2.81 6.41
C VAL A 54 4.40 3.80 7.04
N ALA A 55 4.53 3.78 8.37
CA ALA A 55 5.46 4.66 9.08
C ALA A 55 6.92 4.42 8.65
N MET A 56 7.29 3.17 8.36
CA MET A 56 8.60 2.83 7.82
C MET A 56 8.79 3.46 6.43
N LEU A 57 7.83 3.30 5.51
CA LEU A 57 7.89 3.90 4.18
C LEU A 57 8.01 5.43 4.26
N ASP A 58 7.19 6.08 5.09
CA ASP A 58 7.22 7.53 5.25
C ASP A 58 8.59 8.02 5.72
N ARG A 59 9.23 7.30 6.66
CA ARG A 59 10.58 7.63 7.13
C ARG A 59 11.65 7.43 6.06
N LEU A 60 11.53 6.38 5.25
CA LEU A 60 12.47 6.14 4.14
C LEU A 60 12.34 7.24 3.07
N VAL A 61 11.12 7.69 2.78
CA VAL A 61 10.87 8.81 1.87
C VAL A 61 11.41 10.12 2.46
N ALA A 62 11.12 10.42 3.73
CA ALA A 62 11.60 11.63 4.40
C ALA A 62 13.13 11.73 4.44
N ARG A 63 13.83 10.59 4.46
CA ARG A 63 15.31 10.51 4.44
C ARG A 63 15.90 10.45 3.03
N GLN A 64 15.07 10.58 1.99
CA GLN A 64 15.47 10.43 0.58
C GLN A 64 16.16 9.08 0.27
N VAL A 65 15.87 8.05 1.07
CA VAL A 65 16.26 6.66 0.79
C VAL A 65 15.37 6.13 -0.33
N LEU A 66 14.09 6.48 -0.29
CA LEU A 66 13.14 6.20 -1.35
C LEU A 66 12.56 7.52 -1.89
N LEU A 67 12.20 7.53 -3.16
CA LEU A 67 11.45 8.58 -3.83
C LEU A 67 10.07 8.02 -4.17
N ARG A 68 9.02 8.81 -3.95
CA ARG A 68 7.63 8.41 -4.21
C ARG A 68 7.01 9.37 -5.21
N ASP A 69 6.51 8.82 -6.32
CA ASP A 69 5.57 9.46 -7.23
C ASP A 69 4.17 8.85 -7.07
N ASP A 70 3.17 9.43 -7.72
CA ASP A 70 1.77 8.98 -7.66
C ASP A 70 1.57 7.50 -8.05
N LYS A 71 2.48 6.94 -8.86
CA LYS A 71 2.35 5.59 -9.41
C LYS A 71 3.45 4.63 -8.98
N GLU A 72 4.59 5.14 -8.50
CA GLU A 72 5.80 4.34 -8.35
C GLU A 72 6.66 4.78 -7.16
N ILE A 73 7.42 3.82 -6.62
CA ILE A 73 8.49 4.07 -5.64
C ILE A 73 9.82 3.74 -6.32
N ARG A 74 10.77 4.67 -6.23
CA ARG A 74 12.10 4.56 -6.80
C ARG A 74 13.16 4.71 -5.71
N LEU A 75 14.37 4.20 -5.95
CA LEU A 75 15.49 4.43 -5.05
C LEU A 75 15.91 5.90 -5.09
N GLY A 76 16.14 6.49 -3.92
CA GLY A 76 16.68 7.85 -3.80
C GLY A 76 18.21 7.87 -3.67
N PRO A 77 18.82 9.06 -3.62
CA PRO A 77 20.28 9.21 -3.54
C PRO A 77 20.90 8.52 -2.32
N SER A 78 20.16 8.45 -1.21
CA SER A 78 20.62 7.82 0.05
C SER A 78 20.37 6.31 0.10
N ALA A 79 19.80 5.71 -0.96
CA ALA A 79 19.42 4.30 -0.99
C ALA A 79 20.60 3.37 -0.75
N ALA A 80 21.66 3.51 -1.56
CA ALA A 80 22.79 2.58 -1.55
C ALA A 80 23.46 2.51 -0.17
N SER A 81 23.74 3.67 0.45
CA SER A 81 24.37 3.71 1.77
C SER A 81 23.45 3.19 2.87
N HIS A 82 22.16 3.52 2.84
CA HIS A 82 21.20 3.06 3.84
C HIS A 82 21.02 1.53 3.81
N PHE A 83 20.82 0.97 2.62
CA PHE A 83 20.61 -0.47 2.44
C PHE A 83 21.90 -1.26 2.67
N ALA A 84 23.06 -0.75 2.25
CA ALA A 84 24.36 -1.38 2.54
C ALA A 84 24.62 -1.48 4.05
N ALA A 85 24.22 -0.47 4.84
CA ALA A 85 24.37 -0.48 6.29
C ALA A 85 23.56 -1.60 6.99
N ILE A 86 22.55 -2.16 6.32
CA ILE A 86 21.76 -3.30 6.80
C ILE A 86 22.01 -4.58 5.98
N GLY A 87 23.08 -4.61 5.19
CA GLY A 87 23.51 -5.79 4.42
C GLY A 87 22.69 -6.06 3.16
N ILE A 88 21.98 -5.06 2.64
CA ILE A 88 21.19 -5.15 1.40
C ILE A 88 21.95 -4.48 0.26
N ASP A 89 22.29 -5.27 -0.76
CA ASP A 89 22.85 -4.78 -2.02
C ASP A 89 21.71 -4.43 -3.00
N VAL A 90 21.62 -3.15 -3.38
CA VAL A 90 20.58 -2.64 -4.28
C VAL A 90 20.96 -2.70 -5.77
N GLU A 91 22.25 -2.87 -6.08
CA GLU A 91 22.73 -3.01 -7.47
C GLU A 91 22.54 -4.45 -7.95
N ASN A 92 22.62 -5.42 -7.04
CA ASN A 92 22.40 -6.81 -7.35
C ASN A 92 20.90 -7.14 -7.36
N LYS A 93 20.30 -7.09 -8.56
CA LYS A 93 18.90 -7.44 -8.78
C LYS A 93 18.67 -8.94 -8.63
N ALA A 94 18.51 -9.40 -7.40
CA ALA A 94 17.97 -10.73 -7.13
C ALA A 94 16.51 -10.79 -7.61
N ARG A 95 16.11 -11.90 -8.22
CA ARG A 95 14.70 -12.14 -8.54
C ARG A 95 13.92 -12.22 -7.22
N ARG A 96 12.74 -11.61 -7.20
CA ARG A 96 11.83 -11.70 -6.05
C ARG A 96 11.59 -13.20 -5.75
N PRO A 97 11.81 -13.66 -4.51
CA PRO A 97 11.46 -15.02 -4.13
C PRO A 97 9.99 -15.26 -4.44
N MET A 98 9.68 -16.35 -5.13
CA MET A 98 8.31 -16.79 -5.34
C MET A 98 7.90 -17.55 -4.06
N CYS A 99 6.84 -17.09 -3.41
CA CYS A 99 6.20 -17.83 -2.31
C CYS A 99 5.40 -19.03 -2.86
#